data_AF-A4G9G1-F1
#
_entry.id   AF-A4G9G1-F1
#
_cell.length_a   1.000
_cell.length_b   1.000
_cell.length_c   1.000
_cell.angle_alpha   90.00
_cell.angle_beta   90.00
_cell.angle_gamma   90.00
#
_symmetry.space_group_name_H-M   'P 1'
#
loop_
_entity.id
_entity.type
_entity.pdbx_description
1 polymer ?
#
loop_
_entity_poly.entity_id
_entity_poly.type
_entity_poly.pdbx_seq_one_letter_code
_entity_poly.pdbx_strand_id
1 'polypeptide(L)'
;MKGKTVMPSKGQVAKKAALPAIPDDVRAGNPNTLQFKKRDDETEAAALSRAVASPSVNAGMTMLQFHPLKTGASVTDLVAQIGEHAKTVRDGNMNRPEAMLVAQAHTLDTIFNSLAQRAAQNMAAGHMHATDTYLRMALKAQSQCRTTIEALGELKYPKTATFIKQQNVANQQQVNNGSAPSTHAHAHGKDITPTNKLLSEQKNETLDAGRKRSASRVNSKLEAVGAVNGAKH
;
A
#
# COMPACT_ATOMS: atom_id res chain seq x y z
N MET A 1 -14.05 -19.65 60.97
CA MET A 1 -14.93 -18.56 60.50
C MET A 1 -14.19 -17.74 59.45
N LYS A 2 -14.79 -17.57 58.27
CA LYS A 2 -14.72 -16.43 57.31
C LYS A 2 -13.29 -15.95 56.94
N GLY A 3 -12.74 -16.19 55.74
CA GLY A 3 -13.32 -16.01 54.42
C GLY A 3 -13.11 -14.57 53.93
N LYS A 4 -12.13 -14.34 53.04
CA LYS A 4 -12.16 -13.24 52.06
C LYS A 4 -11.19 -13.47 50.90
N THR A 5 -11.79 -13.81 49.77
CA THR A 5 -11.30 -13.77 48.40
C THR A 5 -11.04 -12.33 47.95
N VAL A 6 -9.90 -12.05 47.32
CA VAL A 6 -9.73 -10.97 46.32
C VAL A 6 -8.65 -11.37 45.31
N MET A 7 -9.00 -11.49 44.02
CA MET A 7 -8.07 -11.46 42.87
C MET A 7 -8.14 -10.06 42.18
N PRO A 8 -7.41 -9.80 41.08
CA PRO A 8 -6.24 -8.92 41.05
C PRO A 8 -6.53 -7.55 40.38
N SER A 9 -5.79 -6.49 40.75
CA SER A 9 -5.92 -5.18 40.10
C SER A 9 -4.74 -4.86 39.19
N LYS A 10 -5.12 -4.49 37.96
CA LYS A 10 -4.39 -4.16 36.75
C LYS A 10 -3.32 -3.06 36.92
N GLY A 11 -2.31 -3.09 36.03
CA GLY A 11 -1.65 -1.85 35.60
C GLY A 11 -0.16 -1.88 35.30
N GLN A 12 0.44 -2.97 34.80
CA GLN A 12 1.78 -2.85 34.20
C GLN A 12 1.66 -2.12 32.85
N VAL A 13 2.04 -0.85 32.86
CA VAL A 13 2.28 -0.04 31.68
C VAL A 13 3.45 -0.69 30.93
N ALA A 14 3.18 -1.31 29.78
CA ALA A 14 4.21 -1.86 28.92
C ALA A 14 5.18 -0.74 28.52
N LYS A 15 6.42 -0.82 29.02
CA LYS A 15 7.53 -0.01 28.51
C LYS A 15 7.65 -0.28 27.02
N LYS A 16 7.49 0.77 26.20
CA LYS A 16 7.77 0.78 24.77
C LYS A 16 9.16 0.20 24.56
N ALA A 17 9.24 -1.02 24.04
CA ALA A 17 10.51 -1.64 23.70
C ALA A 17 11.13 -0.83 22.57
N ALA A 18 12.12 0.01 22.92
CA ALA A 18 13.07 0.51 21.94
C ALA A 18 13.63 -0.71 21.20
N LEU A 19 13.73 -0.64 19.87
CA LEU A 19 14.46 -1.65 19.11
C LEU A 19 15.81 -1.88 19.81
N PRO A 20 16.27 -3.13 19.92
CA PRO A 20 17.56 -3.41 20.53
C PRO A 20 18.62 -2.57 19.81
N ALA A 21 19.33 -1.74 20.59
CA ALA A 21 20.49 -1.04 20.10
C ALA A 21 21.45 -2.07 19.54
N ILE A 22 21.89 -1.86 18.30
CA ILE A 22 22.84 -2.75 17.64
C ILE A 22 24.15 -2.65 18.46
N PRO A 23 24.70 -3.77 18.97
CA PRO A 23 25.93 -3.78 19.75
C PRO A 23 27.10 -3.11 19.02
N ASP A 24 27.95 -2.36 19.74
CA ASP A 24 29.03 -1.55 19.16
C ASP A 24 30.12 -2.38 18.46
N ASP A 25 30.25 -3.66 18.77
CA ASP A 25 31.13 -4.62 18.07
C ASP A 25 30.65 -4.92 16.63
N VAL A 26 29.33 -4.85 16.38
CA VAL A 26 28.77 -4.96 15.02
C VAL A 26 29.07 -3.71 14.19
N ARG A 27 29.29 -2.56 14.84
CA ARG A 27 29.65 -1.29 14.20
C ARG A 27 31.12 -1.19 13.78
N ALA A 28 32.01 -2.01 14.34
CA ALA A 28 33.45 -1.94 14.09
C ALA A 28 33.89 -2.49 12.71
N GLY A 29 32.95 -2.99 11.90
CA GLY A 29 33.18 -3.38 10.51
C GLY A 29 33.20 -2.20 9.53
N ASN A 30 33.59 -2.47 8.27
CA ASN A 30 33.51 -1.49 7.18
C ASN A 30 32.12 -0.80 7.17
N PRO A 31 32.04 0.54 7.23
CA PRO A 31 30.78 1.27 7.33
C PRO A 31 29.84 1.05 6.13
N ASN A 32 30.37 0.54 5.02
CA ASN A 32 29.61 0.17 3.82
C ASN A 32 29.20 -1.31 3.80
N THR A 33 29.45 -2.07 4.86
CA THR A 33 29.01 -3.47 5.00
C THR A 33 27.74 -3.54 5.85
N LEU A 34 26.67 -4.04 5.23
CA LEU A 34 25.40 -4.27 5.92
C LEU A 34 25.50 -5.48 6.83
N GLN A 35 25.24 -5.27 8.11
CA GLN A 35 25.23 -6.32 9.13
C GLN A 35 23.78 -6.63 9.53
N PHE A 36 23.47 -7.91 9.66
CA PHE A 36 22.16 -8.37 10.14
C PHE A 36 22.30 -9.67 10.92
N LYS A 37 21.45 -9.83 11.94
CA LYS A 37 21.41 -11.05 12.74
C LYS A 37 20.58 -12.12 12.04
N LYS A 38 21.20 -13.29 11.84
CA LYS A 38 20.52 -14.54 11.50
C LYS A 38 19.59 -14.96 12.64
N ARG A 39 18.36 -15.37 12.32
CA ARG A 39 17.42 -15.94 13.30
C ARG A 39 17.78 -17.39 13.61
N ASP A 40 17.34 -17.87 14.76
CA ASP A 40 17.67 -19.22 15.24
C ASP A 40 17.04 -20.31 14.35
N ASP A 41 15.96 -19.99 13.64
CA ASP A 41 15.15 -20.90 12.81
C ASP A 41 15.46 -20.87 11.30
N GLU A 42 16.45 -20.09 10.85
CA GLU A 42 16.73 -19.92 9.42
C GLU A 42 18.15 -20.34 9.02
N THR A 43 18.39 -20.62 7.74
CA THR A 43 19.73 -20.79 7.18
C THR A 43 20.38 -19.44 6.88
N GLU A 44 21.69 -19.38 6.67
CA GLU A 44 22.37 -18.14 6.27
C GLU A 44 21.85 -17.62 4.93
N ALA A 45 21.63 -18.51 3.96
CA ALA A 45 21.03 -18.15 2.67
C ALA A 45 19.63 -17.54 2.85
N ALA A 46 18.79 -18.13 3.72
CA ALA A 46 17.46 -17.59 4.02
C ALA A 46 17.54 -16.22 4.73
N ALA A 47 18.48 -16.04 5.66
CA ALA A 47 18.72 -14.77 6.32
C ALA A 47 19.12 -13.67 5.32
N LEU A 48 20.01 -14.00 4.38
CA LEU A 48 20.45 -13.08 3.32
C LEU A 48 19.29 -12.74 2.38
N SER A 49 18.53 -13.72 1.90
CA SER A 49 17.36 -13.47 1.05
C SER A 49 16.32 -12.60 1.74
N ARG A 50 16.07 -12.84 3.04
CA ARG A 50 15.19 -12.00 3.87
C ARG A 50 15.69 -10.57 3.98
N ALA A 51 17.00 -10.39 4.17
CA ALA A 51 17.61 -9.06 4.25
C ALA A 51 17.45 -8.31 2.91
N VAL A 52 17.81 -8.92 1.79
CA VAL A 52 17.74 -8.28 0.46
C VAL A 52 16.30 -8.02 0.02
N ALA A 53 15.34 -8.84 0.43
CA ALA A 53 13.92 -8.60 0.17
C ALA A 53 13.32 -7.46 1.01
N SER A 54 14.02 -6.97 2.04
CA SER A 54 13.51 -5.91 2.92
C SER A 54 13.43 -4.55 2.20
N PRO A 55 12.29 -3.85 2.23
CA PRO A 55 12.18 -2.50 1.67
C PRO A 55 13.22 -1.52 2.24
N SER A 56 13.54 -1.63 3.53
CA SER A 56 14.52 -0.77 4.19
C SER A 56 15.95 -1.02 3.70
N VAL A 57 16.28 -2.29 3.41
CA VAL A 57 17.59 -2.66 2.86
C VAL A 57 17.72 -2.15 1.43
N ASN A 58 16.71 -2.39 0.59
CA ASN A 58 16.72 -1.90 -0.79
C ASN A 58 16.80 -0.36 -0.86
N ALA A 59 16.06 0.34 0.00
CA ALA A 59 16.14 1.78 0.10
C ALA A 59 17.54 2.24 0.57
N GLY A 60 18.09 1.63 1.63
CA GLY A 60 19.40 1.99 2.16
C GLY A 60 20.54 1.77 1.16
N MET A 61 20.53 0.64 0.44
CA MET A 61 21.51 0.34 -0.61
C MET A 61 21.39 1.31 -1.80
N THR A 62 20.17 1.64 -2.22
CA THR A 62 19.95 2.63 -3.27
C THR A 62 20.47 4.00 -2.82
N MET A 63 20.18 4.42 -1.58
CA MET A 63 20.69 5.68 -1.04
C MET A 63 22.22 5.73 -1.02
N LEU A 64 22.89 4.63 -0.64
CA LEU A 64 24.35 4.55 -0.65
C LEU A 64 24.95 4.76 -2.04
N GLN A 65 24.28 4.24 -3.09
CA GLN A 65 24.72 4.38 -4.47
C GLN A 65 24.71 5.85 -4.95
N PHE A 66 23.72 6.63 -4.51
CA PHE A 66 23.59 8.05 -4.90
C PHE A 66 24.25 9.01 -3.93
N HIS A 67 24.39 8.60 -2.66
CA HIS A 67 24.92 9.43 -1.58
C HIS A 67 25.78 8.56 -0.66
N PRO A 68 27.10 8.48 -0.94
CA PRO A 68 28.03 7.78 -0.07
C PRO A 68 27.92 8.30 1.36
N LEU A 69 28.00 7.38 2.32
CA LEU A 69 27.88 7.73 3.74
C LEU A 69 29.01 8.68 4.16
N LYS A 70 28.64 9.69 4.94
CA LYS A 70 29.61 10.57 5.60
C LYS A 70 30.27 9.83 6.77
N THR A 71 31.45 10.28 7.15
CA THR A 71 32.24 9.72 8.25
C THR A 71 31.40 9.58 9.53
N GLY A 72 31.42 8.38 10.13
CA GLY A 72 30.66 8.07 11.35
C GLY A 72 29.25 7.50 11.13
N ALA A 73 28.75 7.42 9.89
CA ALA A 73 27.52 6.71 9.57
C ALA A 73 27.81 5.31 9.01
N SER A 74 26.99 4.32 9.39
CA SER A 74 27.05 2.96 8.83
C SER A 74 25.79 2.65 8.02
N VAL A 75 25.92 1.81 6.99
CA VAL A 75 24.77 1.37 6.17
C VAL A 75 23.79 0.56 7.02
N THR A 76 24.29 -0.17 8.01
CA THR A 76 23.49 -0.90 9.00
C THR A 76 22.59 0.05 9.79
N ASP A 77 23.15 1.13 10.31
CA ASP A 77 22.38 2.14 11.06
C ASP A 77 21.38 2.86 10.14
N LEU A 78 21.75 3.18 8.89
CA LEU A 78 20.85 3.79 7.91
C LEU A 78 19.63 2.88 7.64
N VAL A 79 19.86 1.60 7.36
CA VAL A 79 18.78 0.63 7.12
C VAL A 79 17.87 0.50 8.35
N ALA A 80 18.45 0.44 9.55
CA ALA A 80 17.69 0.40 10.81
C ALA A 80 16.81 1.64 10.97
N GLN A 81 17.34 2.84 10.70
CA GLN A 81 16.58 4.10 10.75
C GLN A 81 15.44 4.14 9.73
N ILE A 82 15.66 3.69 8.49
CA ILE A 82 14.59 3.60 7.48
C ILE A 82 13.48 2.65 7.95
N GLY A 83 13.86 1.51 8.54
CA GLY A 83 12.93 0.58 9.18
C GLY A 83 12.08 1.26 10.25
N GLU A 84 12.71 2.01 11.15
CA GLU A 84 12.03 2.73 12.23
C GLU A 84 11.07 3.81 11.73
N HIS A 85 11.44 4.54 10.68
CA HIS A 85 10.55 5.50 10.03
C HIS A 85 9.30 4.82 9.48
N ALA A 86 9.44 3.64 8.85
CA ALA A 86 8.30 2.87 8.38
C ALA A 86 7.42 2.39 9.54
N LYS A 87 8.00 2.00 10.69
CA LYS A 87 7.22 1.66 11.90
C LYS A 87 6.44 2.87 12.40
N THR A 88 7.09 4.02 12.53
CA THR A 88 6.49 5.27 13.01
C THR A 88 5.27 5.67 12.16
N VAL A 89 5.36 5.52 10.84
CA VAL A 89 4.24 5.77 9.92
C VAL A 89 3.11 4.76 10.12
N ARG A 90 3.43 3.47 10.27
CA ARG A 90 2.40 2.45 10.58
C ARG A 90 1.70 2.68 11.90
N ASP A 91 2.39 3.28 12.87
CA ASP A 91 1.83 3.68 14.16
C ASP A 91 1.00 4.98 14.09
N GLY A 92 0.83 5.54 12.89
CA GLY A 92 -0.04 6.69 12.61
C GLY A 92 0.65 8.06 12.71
N ASN A 93 1.96 8.12 12.92
CA ASN A 93 2.68 9.39 12.97
C ASN A 93 3.18 9.80 11.57
N MET A 94 2.54 10.84 11.03
CA MET A 94 2.79 11.37 9.69
C MET A 94 3.74 12.59 9.66
N ASN A 95 4.27 13.02 10.80
CA ASN A 95 5.10 14.25 10.88
C ASN A 95 6.31 14.19 9.95
N ARG A 96 6.98 13.04 9.85
CA ARG A 96 8.16 12.89 9.00
C ARG A 96 7.82 12.88 7.50
N PRO A 97 6.84 12.09 7.01
CA PRO A 97 6.34 12.22 5.64
C PRO A 97 5.89 13.65 5.30
N GLU A 98 5.18 14.33 6.20
CA GLU A 98 4.76 15.72 5.99
C GLU A 98 5.97 16.65 5.81
N ALA A 99 6.93 16.60 6.74
CA ALA A 99 8.15 17.40 6.66
C ALA A 99 8.95 17.09 5.38
N MET A 100 8.99 15.82 4.96
CA MET A 100 9.65 15.40 3.73
C MET A 100 8.98 16.00 2.49
N LEU A 101 7.65 15.96 2.39
CA LEU A 101 6.91 16.56 1.27
C LEU A 101 7.08 18.09 1.24
N VAL A 102 7.05 18.75 2.40
CA VAL A 102 7.32 20.21 2.49
C VAL A 102 8.73 20.54 1.99
N ALA A 103 9.74 19.80 2.44
CA ALA A 103 11.11 20.01 1.99
C ALA A 103 11.29 19.73 0.49
N GLN A 104 10.63 18.70 -0.04
CA GLN A 104 10.64 18.39 -1.47
C GLN A 104 9.97 19.50 -2.30
N ALA A 105 8.84 20.03 -1.84
CA ALA A 105 8.16 21.13 -2.51
C ALA A 105 9.06 22.39 -2.58
N HIS A 106 9.70 22.77 -1.48
CA HIS A 106 10.66 23.89 -1.48
C HIS A 106 11.86 23.65 -2.40
N THR A 107 12.36 22.41 -2.45
CA THR A 107 13.47 22.04 -3.33
C THR A 107 13.06 22.16 -4.80
N LEU A 108 11.87 21.66 -5.16
CA LEU A 108 11.34 21.74 -6.52
C LEU A 108 11.04 23.18 -6.95
N ASP A 109 10.51 24.01 -6.05
CA ASP A 109 10.32 25.45 -6.29
C ASP A 109 11.66 26.17 -6.54
N THR A 110 12.69 25.84 -5.75
CA THR A 110 14.05 26.36 -5.95
C THR A 110 14.63 25.93 -7.30
N ILE A 111 14.45 24.66 -7.68
CA ILE A 111 14.89 24.14 -8.98
C ILE A 111 14.15 24.84 -10.12
N PHE A 112 12.83 25.03 -10.01
CA PHE A 112 12.04 25.77 -10.99
C PHE A 112 12.60 27.19 -11.19
N ASN A 113 12.75 27.95 -10.11
CA ASN A 113 13.23 29.33 -10.18
C ASN A 113 14.64 29.41 -10.79
N SER A 114 15.55 28.50 -10.39
CA SER A 114 16.92 28.47 -10.93
C SER A 114 16.94 28.13 -12.42
N LEU A 115 16.16 27.14 -12.87
CA LEU A 115 16.10 26.75 -14.28
C LEU A 115 15.41 27.82 -15.13
N ALA A 116 14.37 28.48 -14.62
CA ALA A 116 13.70 29.59 -15.31
C ALA A 116 14.64 30.78 -15.52
N GLN A 117 15.42 31.16 -14.50
CA GLN A 117 16.44 32.20 -14.63
C GLN A 117 17.50 31.83 -15.67
N ARG A 118 18.00 30.58 -15.66
CA ARG A 118 18.95 30.09 -16.68
C ARG A 118 18.36 30.10 -18.08
N ALA A 119 17.09 29.74 -18.24
CA ALA A 119 16.41 29.81 -19.53
C ALA A 119 16.36 31.25 -20.05
N ALA A 120 15.97 32.21 -19.21
CA ALA A 120 15.92 33.63 -19.58
C ALA A 120 17.30 34.19 -19.99
N GLN A 121 18.36 33.83 -19.25
CA GLN A 121 19.73 34.21 -19.59
C GLN A 121 20.18 33.65 -20.94
N ASN A 122 19.89 32.37 -21.21
CA ASN A 122 20.22 31.74 -22.49
C ASN A 122 19.40 32.31 -23.66
N MET A 123 18.15 32.70 -23.41
CA MET A 123 17.29 33.33 -24.40
C MET A 123 17.86 34.69 -24.82
N ALA A 124 18.27 35.51 -23.85
CA ALA A 124 18.91 36.81 -24.09
C ALA A 124 20.23 36.69 -24.84
N ALA A 125 20.98 35.60 -24.64
CA ALA A 125 22.22 35.30 -25.34
C ALA A 125 22.02 34.64 -26.72
N GLY A 126 20.77 34.40 -27.17
CA GLY A 126 20.47 33.76 -28.45
C GLY A 126 20.60 32.23 -28.46
N HIS A 127 20.84 31.59 -27.31
CA HIS A 127 20.99 30.14 -27.17
C HIS A 127 19.63 29.44 -27.04
N MET A 128 18.89 29.34 -28.14
CA MET A 128 17.51 28.83 -28.14
C MET A 128 17.38 27.37 -27.70
N HIS A 129 18.34 26.49 -28.06
CA HIS A 129 18.29 25.08 -27.64
C HIS A 129 18.47 24.91 -26.12
N ALA A 130 19.38 25.67 -25.51
CA ALA A 130 19.58 25.66 -24.07
C ALA A 130 18.38 26.27 -23.33
N THR A 131 17.81 27.34 -23.88
CA THR A 131 16.57 27.97 -23.39
C THR A 131 15.43 26.95 -23.31
N ASP A 132 15.17 26.26 -24.41
CA ASP A 132 14.11 25.26 -24.53
C ASP A 132 14.32 24.08 -23.56
N THR A 133 15.56 23.61 -23.41
CA THR A 133 15.90 22.55 -22.44
C THR A 133 15.64 22.97 -21.00
N TYR A 134 16.18 24.12 -20.58
CA TYR A 134 16.01 24.60 -19.21
C TYR A 134 14.55 24.96 -18.91
N LEU A 135 13.85 25.58 -19.86
CA LEU A 135 12.45 25.97 -19.67
C LEU A 135 11.55 24.73 -19.51
N ARG A 136 11.74 23.69 -20.32
CA ARG A 136 11.00 22.42 -20.15
C ARG A 136 11.26 21.78 -18.80
N MET A 137 12.52 21.74 -18.36
CA MET A 137 12.87 21.19 -17.04
C MET A 137 12.29 22.04 -15.91
N ALA A 138 12.27 23.37 -16.05
CA ALA A 138 11.65 24.28 -15.09
C ALA A 138 10.15 24.00 -14.94
N LEU A 139 9.41 23.97 -16.06
CA LEU A 139 7.97 23.69 -16.05
C LEU A 139 7.66 22.30 -15.49
N LYS A 140 8.54 21.32 -15.70
CA LYS A 140 8.43 19.99 -15.07
C LYS A 140 8.69 20.03 -13.56
N ALA A 141 9.61 20.87 -13.08
CA ALA A 141 9.83 21.06 -11.64
C ALA A 141 8.62 21.74 -10.97
N GLN A 142 8.06 22.77 -11.63
CA GLN A 142 6.83 23.45 -11.18
C GLN A 142 5.65 22.48 -11.07
N SER A 143 5.40 21.67 -12.11
CA SER A 143 4.28 20.71 -12.09
C SER A 143 4.44 19.67 -10.99
N GLN A 144 5.66 19.17 -10.76
CA GLN A 144 5.93 18.25 -9.66
C GLN A 144 5.80 18.91 -8.28
N CYS A 145 6.20 20.18 -8.12
CA CYS A 145 5.99 20.92 -6.87
C CYS A 145 4.50 20.96 -6.50
N ARG A 146 3.63 21.28 -7.46
CA ARG A 146 2.17 21.25 -7.26
C ARG A 146 1.69 19.86 -6.83
N THR A 147 2.15 18.80 -7.50
CA THR A 147 1.80 17.41 -7.13
C THR A 147 2.27 17.05 -5.72
N THR A 148 3.43 17.53 -5.27
CA THR A 148 3.90 17.32 -3.89
C THR A 148 3.00 18.02 -2.86
N ILE A 149 2.53 19.24 -3.15
CA ILE A 149 1.59 19.96 -2.28
C ILE A 149 0.20 19.30 -2.27
N GLU A 150 -0.28 18.83 -3.43
CA GLU A 150 -1.51 18.03 -3.52
C GLU A 150 -1.41 16.76 -2.67
N ALA A 151 -0.29 16.03 -2.78
CA ALA A 151 -0.03 14.83 -1.97
C ALA A 151 -0.01 15.14 -0.46
N LEU A 152 0.55 16.28 -0.05
CA LEU A 152 0.52 16.73 1.35
C LEU A 152 -0.92 17.04 1.81
N GLY A 153 -1.72 17.66 0.94
CA GLY A 153 -3.14 17.91 1.21
C GLY A 153 -3.94 16.61 1.39
N GLU A 154 -3.72 15.63 0.51
CA GLU A 154 -4.35 14.31 0.59
C GLU A 154 -3.87 13.52 1.82
N LEU A 155 -2.62 13.72 2.25
CA LEU A 155 -2.07 13.12 3.46
C LEU A 155 -2.76 13.65 4.72
N LYS A 156 -2.99 14.96 4.80
CA LYS A 156 -3.63 15.61 5.96
C LYS A 156 -5.13 15.42 5.99
N TYR A 157 -5.76 15.39 4.82
CA TYR A 157 -7.21 15.28 4.68
C TYR A 157 -7.50 14.19 3.64
N PRO A 158 -7.40 12.91 4.05
CA PRO A 158 -7.73 11.81 3.16
C PRO A 158 -9.17 12.01 2.69
N LYS A 159 -9.38 12.03 1.38
CA LYS A 159 -10.72 11.99 0.80
C LYS A 159 -11.27 10.61 1.12
N THR A 160 -11.84 10.43 2.31
CA THR A 160 -12.63 9.25 2.62
C THR A 160 -13.73 9.25 1.59
N ALA A 161 -13.66 8.33 0.62
CA ALA A 161 -14.85 7.91 -0.07
C ALA A 161 -15.77 7.45 1.06
N THR A 162 -16.75 8.28 1.39
CA THR A 162 -17.88 7.88 2.21
C THR A 162 -18.51 6.76 1.41
N PHE A 163 -18.06 5.53 1.66
CA PHE A 163 -18.81 4.34 1.38
C PHE A 163 -20.03 4.52 2.26
N ILE A 164 -21.05 5.21 1.72
CA ILE A 164 -22.41 5.09 2.16
C ILE A 164 -22.67 3.61 1.99
N LYS A 165 -22.37 2.88 3.06
CA LYS A 165 -22.75 1.51 3.27
C LYS A 165 -24.24 1.59 3.13
N GLN A 166 -24.76 1.32 1.93
CA GLN A 166 -26.18 1.42 1.63
C GLN A 166 -26.84 0.64 2.73
N GLN A 167 -27.43 1.37 3.67
CA GLN A 167 -28.12 0.81 4.79
C GLN A 167 -29.21 0.01 4.12
N ASN A 168 -29.18 -1.30 4.31
CA ASN A 168 -30.05 -2.23 3.62
C ASN A 168 -31.50 -1.89 4.00
N VAL A 169 -32.14 -0.97 3.27
CA VAL A 169 -33.56 -0.62 3.37
C VAL A 169 -34.37 -1.72 2.68
N ALA A 170 -34.00 -2.98 2.89
CA ALA A 170 -34.73 -4.16 2.44
C ALA A 170 -35.31 -4.96 3.62
N ASN A 171 -35.28 -4.43 4.85
CA ASN A 171 -35.89 -5.09 6.01
C ASN A 171 -37.36 -4.71 6.27
N GLN A 172 -38.00 -3.89 5.42
CA GLN A 172 -39.44 -3.57 5.54
C GLN A 172 -40.19 -3.42 4.21
N GLN A 173 -39.81 -4.14 3.15
CA GLN A 173 -40.72 -4.28 2.01
C GLN A 173 -41.75 -5.37 2.32
N GLN A 174 -42.88 -4.98 2.90
CA GLN A 174 -44.07 -5.82 2.92
C GLN A 174 -44.65 -5.88 1.50
N VAL A 175 -44.45 -7.00 0.83
CA VAL A 175 -45.22 -7.34 -0.37
C VAL A 175 -46.55 -7.95 0.10
N ASN A 176 -47.62 -7.17 0.06
CA ASN A 176 -48.97 -7.69 0.28
C ASN A 176 -49.48 -8.32 -1.03
N ASN A 177 -49.12 -9.58 -1.28
CA ASN A 177 -49.74 -10.35 -2.35
C ASN A 177 -51.04 -10.96 -1.81
N GLY A 178 -52.14 -10.24 -1.98
CA GLY A 178 -53.45 -10.66 -1.50
C GLY A 178 -53.94 -11.96 -2.13
N SER A 179 -54.39 -12.89 -1.29
CA SER A 179 -55.57 -13.71 -1.56
C SER A 179 -56.48 -13.66 -0.33
N ALA A 180 -57.78 -13.52 -0.57
CA ALA A 180 -58.82 -13.16 0.40
C ALA A 180 -58.96 -14.18 1.56
N PRO A 181 -59.44 -13.76 2.75
CA PRO A 181 -59.61 -14.65 3.88
C PRO A 181 -60.85 -15.55 3.68
N SER A 182 -60.64 -16.87 3.59
CA SER A 182 -61.69 -17.84 3.90
C SER A 182 -61.77 -18.01 5.42
N THR A 183 -62.90 -17.61 5.98
CA THR A 183 -63.41 -18.01 7.29
C THR A 183 -63.21 -19.50 7.52
N HIS A 184 -62.52 -19.88 8.60
CA HIS A 184 -63.01 -20.71 9.71
C HIS A 184 -61.86 -21.22 10.60
N ALA A 185 -62.20 -21.36 11.88
CA ALA A 185 -61.40 -21.75 13.04
C ALA A 185 -60.37 -22.86 12.82
N HIS A 186 -59.26 -22.84 13.58
CA HIS A 186 -58.93 -23.88 14.57
C HIS A 186 -57.74 -23.44 15.45
N ALA A 187 -57.90 -23.67 16.74
CA ALA A 187 -56.87 -23.57 17.76
C ALA A 187 -55.94 -24.80 17.70
N HIS A 188 -54.62 -24.58 17.73
CA HIS A 188 -53.66 -25.20 18.66
C HIS A 188 -52.21 -25.06 18.16
N GLY A 189 -51.35 -24.55 19.06
CA GLY A 189 -50.13 -25.22 19.50
C GLY A 189 -48.99 -25.40 18.49
N LYS A 190 -47.85 -24.74 18.79
CA LYS A 190 -46.64 -25.37 19.37
C LYS A 190 -45.37 -24.66 18.86
N ASP A 191 -44.51 -24.30 19.80
CA ASP A 191 -43.15 -23.78 19.56
C ASP A 191 -42.38 -24.66 18.57
N ILE A 192 -41.79 -24.04 17.55
CA ILE A 192 -40.80 -24.69 16.69
C ILE A 192 -39.51 -23.88 16.79
N THR A 193 -38.63 -24.39 17.66
CA THR A 193 -37.20 -24.12 17.74
C THR A 193 -36.50 -24.19 16.37
N PRO A 194 -35.44 -23.39 16.14
CA PRO A 194 -34.81 -23.23 14.83
C PRO A 194 -34.00 -24.48 14.42
N THR A 195 -34.34 -25.08 13.28
CA THR A 195 -33.51 -26.08 12.61
C THR A 195 -32.52 -25.41 11.65
N ASN A 196 -31.36 -24.98 12.16
CA ASN A 196 -30.17 -24.82 11.33
C ASN A 196 -29.43 -26.16 11.31
N LYS A 197 -29.70 -26.98 10.29
CA LYS A 197 -28.87 -28.15 9.98
C LYS A 197 -27.87 -27.77 8.89
N LEU A 198 -26.60 -27.77 9.28
CA LEU A 198 -25.44 -27.79 8.39
C LEU A 198 -25.56 -29.02 7.47
N LEU A 199 -25.51 -28.82 6.15
CA LEU A 199 -25.58 -29.91 5.18
C LEU A 199 -24.14 -30.37 4.86
N SER A 200 -23.75 -31.53 5.39
CA SER A 200 -22.49 -32.21 5.08
C SER A 200 -22.57 -32.95 3.74
N GLU A 201 -21.46 -32.88 3.01
CA GLU A 201 -21.21 -33.25 1.61
C GLU A 201 -21.48 -34.71 1.23
N GLN A 202 -21.81 -34.95 -0.05
CA GLN A 202 -20.96 -35.67 -1.02
C GLN A 202 -21.78 -36.12 -2.26
N LYS A 203 -21.35 -35.70 -3.45
CA LYS A 203 -20.84 -36.58 -4.53
C LYS A 203 -20.59 -35.77 -5.80
N ASN A 204 -19.40 -35.96 -6.35
CA ASN A 204 -18.96 -35.42 -7.63
C ASN A 204 -19.84 -35.95 -8.76
N GLU A 205 -20.49 -35.04 -9.48
CA GLU A 205 -20.87 -35.25 -10.88
C GLU A 205 -20.19 -34.16 -11.71
N THR A 206 -19.35 -34.59 -12.64
CA THR A 206 -18.74 -33.75 -13.67
C THR A 206 -19.84 -33.24 -14.59
N LEU A 207 -20.24 -31.98 -14.41
CA LEU A 207 -21.16 -31.31 -15.33
C LEU A 207 -20.38 -30.86 -16.57
N ASP A 208 -20.69 -31.51 -17.68
CA ASP A 208 -20.27 -31.23 -19.05
C ASP A 208 -20.44 -29.74 -19.42
N ALA A 209 -19.33 -29.08 -19.78
CA ALA A 209 -19.31 -27.70 -20.25
C ALA A 209 -19.54 -27.63 -21.78
N GLY A 210 -20.62 -28.23 -22.27
CA GLY A 210 -20.99 -28.27 -23.68
C GLY A 210 -22.10 -27.28 -24.06
N ARG A 211 -21.84 -25.96 -24.09
CA ARG A 211 -22.74 -25.01 -24.77
C ARG A 211 -21.99 -23.91 -25.53
N LYS A 212 -22.07 -23.96 -26.87
CA LYS A 212 -21.64 -22.88 -27.78
C LYS A 212 -22.43 -21.59 -27.49
N ARG A 213 -21.74 -20.49 -27.23
CA ARG A 213 -22.33 -19.14 -27.19
C ARG A 213 -22.41 -18.56 -28.60
N SER A 214 -23.57 -18.00 -28.96
CA SER A 214 -23.76 -17.25 -30.21
C SER A 214 -22.95 -15.95 -30.19
N ALA A 215 -22.30 -15.64 -31.31
CA ALA A 215 -21.61 -14.37 -31.52
C ALA A 215 -22.64 -13.21 -31.51
N SER A 216 -22.42 -12.23 -30.63
CA SER A 216 -23.19 -10.98 -30.64
C SER A 216 -22.64 -10.06 -31.74
N ARG A 217 -23.56 -9.49 -32.54
CA ARG A 217 -23.27 -8.53 -33.61
C ARG A 217 -22.98 -7.15 -33.02
N VAL A 218 -21.72 -6.80 -32.85
CA VAL A 218 -21.32 -5.38 -32.81
C VAL A 218 -20.02 -5.24 -33.62
N ASN A 219 -20.15 -4.51 -34.73
CA ASN A 219 -19.10 -4.05 -35.67
C ASN A 219 -18.54 -5.06 -36.68
N SER A 220 -19.28 -5.14 -37.79
CA SER A 220 -18.84 -5.65 -39.08
C SER A 220 -18.07 -4.55 -39.84
N LYS A 221 -16.76 -4.72 -40.00
CA LYS A 221 -16.01 -4.31 -41.21
C LYS A 221 -14.70 -5.09 -41.26
N LEU A 222 -14.66 -6.02 -42.20
CA LEU A 222 -13.52 -6.87 -42.53
C LEU A 222 -12.40 -6.05 -43.18
N GLU A 223 -11.15 -6.39 -42.87
CA GLU A 223 -10.10 -6.57 -43.87
C GLU A 223 -9.27 -7.82 -43.50
N ALA A 224 -9.08 -8.70 -44.48
CA ALA A 224 -8.34 -9.94 -44.35
C ALA A 224 -6.89 -9.68 -44.76
N VAL A 225 -5.93 -9.97 -43.86
CA VAL A 225 -4.51 -10.05 -44.21
C VAL A 225 -4.05 -11.50 -44.11
N GLY A 226 -3.49 -11.97 -45.22
CA GLY A 226 -3.26 -13.37 -45.56
C GLY A 226 -2.20 -14.10 -44.76
N ALA A 227 -2.19 -15.41 -44.97
CA ALA A 227 -1.34 -16.40 -44.33
C ALA A 227 0.16 -16.20 -44.62
N VAL A 228 1.00 -16.30 -43.60
CA VAL A 228 2.40 -16.71 -43.75
C VAL A 228 2.72 -17.79 -42.73
N ASN A 229 3.29 -18.87 -43.28
CA ASN A 229 3.51 -20.17 -42.70
C ASN A 229 4.50 -20.20 -41.53
N GLY A 230 4.26 -21.16 -40.64
CA GLY A 230 5.07 -21.47 -39.47
C GLY A 230 6.46 -22.03 -39.78
N ALA A 231 7.27 -22.00 -38.73
CA ALA A 231 8.63 -22.49 -38.65
C ALA A 231 8.78 -23.95 -39.11
N LYS A 232 9.87 -24.20 -39.84
CA LYS A 232 10.54 -25.50 -39.86
C LYS A 232 11.78 -25.40 -38.97
N HIS A 233 12.02 -26.52 -38.28
CA HIS A 233 13.18 -26.90 -37.48
C HIS A 233 14.53 -26.35 -37.95
#